data_AF-A0A6P2BL68-F1
#
_entry.id   AF-A0A6P2BL68-F1
#
_cell.length_a   1.000
_cell.length_b   1.000
_cell.length_c   1.000
_cell.angle_alpha   90.00
_cell.angle_beta   90.00
_cell.angle_gamma   90.00
#
_symmetry.space_group_name_H-M   'P 1'
#
loop_
_entity.id
_entity.type
_entity.pdbx_description
1 polymer ?
#
loop_
_entity_poly.entity_id
_entity_poly.type
_entity_poly.pdbx_seq_one_letter_code
_entity_poly.pdbx_strand_id
1 'polypeptide(L)'
;MITAECANILWKKTRLKELTAEEASIATHLIAHAGFEIHPTRHLLQAAIDLAIRIDHPAYDCVYLALALRGRRATRHVRCTTDAQAVSSDMAGAAAPR
;
A
#
# COMPACT_ATOMS: atom_id res chain seq x y z
N MET A 1 12.54 1.50 -4.43
CA MET A 1 12.15 2.49 -5.46
C MET A 1 11.24 3.55 -4.90
N ILE A 2 10.36 3.22 -3.93
CA ILE A 2 9.44 4.16 -3.28
C ILE A 2 10.06 5.48 -2.80
N THR A 3 11.26 5.49 -2.23
CA THR A 3 11.92 6.73 -1.78
C THR A 3 12.26 7.66 -2.94
N ALA A 4 12.71 7.11 -4.08
CA ALA A 4 12.99 7.88 -5.28
C ALA A 4 11.70 8.38 -5.94
N GLU A 5 10.62 7.60 -5.91
CA GLU A 5 9.30 8.02 -6.39
C GLU A 5 8.74 9.17 -5.56
N CYS A 6 8.80 9.07 -4.22
CA CYS A 6 8.42 10.15 -3.31
C CYS A 6 9.23 11.42 -3.59
N ALA A 7 10.56 11.31 -3.69
CA ALA A 7 11.42 12.46 -4.00
C ALA A 7 11.06 13.10 -5.36
N ASN A 8 10.78 12.29 -6.38
CA ASN A 8 10.37 12.77 -7.70
C ASN A 8 9.01 13.49 -7.65
N ILE A 9 8.05 12.99 -6.87
CA ILE A 9 6.75 13.64 -6.68
C ILE A 9 6.93 14.98 -5.97
N LEU A 10 7.71 15.03 -4.88
CA LEU A 10 7.97 16.27 -4.16
C LEU A 10 8.65 17.31 -5.07
N TRP A 11 9.66 16.89 -5.83
CA TRP A 11 10.31 17.76 -6.82
C TRP A 11 9.31 18.29 -7.87
N LYS A 12 8.45 17.43 -8.42
CA LYS A 12 7.41 17.84 -9.39
C LYS A 12 6.45 18.85 -8.77
N LYS A 13 5.99 18.63 -7.54
CA LYS A 13 5.10 19.55 -6.83
C LYS A 13 5.74 20.90 -6.56
N THR A 14 7.02 20.92 -6.16
CA THR A 14 7.76 22.17 -6.00
C THR A 14 7.94 22.89 -7.34
N ARG A 15 8.24 22.16 -8.42
CA ARG A 15 8.34 22.71 -9.78
C ARG A 15 7.04 23.32 -10.28
N LEU A 16 5.90 22.73 -9.91
CA LEU A 16 4.56 23.23 -10.23
C LEU A 16 4.09 24.33 -9.29
N LYS A 17 4.93 24.76 -8.32
CA LYS A 17 4.58 25.74 -7.27
C LYS A 17 3.40 25.31 -6.38
N GLU A 18 3.13 24.01 -6.34
CA GLU A 18 2.15 23.40 -5.42
C GLU A 18 2.73 23.22 -4.01
N LEU A 19 4.05 23.20 -3.89
CA LEU A 19 4.80 23.19 -2.63
C LEU A 19 5.94 24.20 -2.69
N THR A 20 6.25 24.81 -1.56
CA THR A 20 7.52 25.53 -1.36
C THR A 20 8.67 24.55 -1.17
N ALA A 21 9.91 25.05 -1.21
CA ALA A 21 11.09 24.23 -0.93
C ALA A 21 11.09 23.74 0.53
N GLU A 22 10.66 24.59 1.45
CA GLU A 22 10.54 24.31 2.88
C GLU A 22 9.49 23.22 3.13
N GLU A 23 8.31 23.32 2.50
CA GLU A 23 7.27 22.29 2.61
C GLU A 23 7.73 20.94 2.05
N ALA A 24 8.44 20.94 0.92
CA ALA A 24 9.01 19.71 0.35
C ALA A 24 10.08 19.10 1.27
N SER A 25 10.88 19.92 1.95
CA SER A 25 11.85 19.48 2.95
C SER A 25 11.16 18.82 4.16
N ILE A 26 10.13 19.49 4.71
CA ILE A 26 9.32 18.95 5.82
C ILE A 26 8.68 17.62 5.41
N ALA A 27 8.08 17.55 4.23
CA ALA A 27 7.46 16.33 3.71
C ALA A 27 8.49 15.18 3.57
N THR A 28 9.70 15.50 3.10
CA THR A 28 10.81 14.52 3.02
C THR A 28 11.17 13.98 4.39
N HIS A 29 11.28 14.85 5.40
CA HIS A 29 11.52 14.43 6.78
C HIS A 29 10.39 13.55 7.32
N LEU A 30 9.13 13.90 7.09
CA LEU A 30 7.99 13.09 7.52
C LEU A 30 7.99 11.70 6.88
N ILE A 31 8.24 11.63 5.57
CA ILE A 31 8.31 10.34 4.84
C ILE A 31 9.45 9.46 5.36
N ALA A 32 10.62 10.06 5.63
CA ALA A 32 11.76 9.32 6.17
C ALA A 32 11.49 8.71 7.54
N HIS A 33 10.58 9.29 8.33
CA HIS A 33 10.26 8.87 9.70
C HIS A 33 8.89 8.20 9.84
N ALA A 34 8.17 7.97 8.74
CA ALA A 34 6.83 7.39 8.75
C ALA A 34 6.79 5.87 9.07
N GLY A 35 7.92 5.26 9.45
CA GLY A 35 7.98 3.86 9.88
C GLY A 35 7.86 2.82 8.76
N PHE A 36 8.22 3.18 7.52
CA PHE A 36 8.17 2.24 6.40
C PHE A 36 9.22 1.13 6.51
N GLU A 37 8.79 -0.12 6.36
CA GLU A 37 9.71 -1.24 6.15
C GLU A 37 10.15 -1.29 4.68
N ILE A 38 11.40 -0.88 4.42
CA ILE A 38 11.95 -0.85 3.07
C ILE A 38 12.62 -2.19 2.75
N HIS A 39 11.99 -2.97 1.88
CA HIS A 39 12.56 -4.22 1.39
C HIS A 39 13.50 -4.01 0.19
N PRO A 40 14.66 -4.71 0.12
CA PRO A 40 15.51 -4.70 -1.07
C PRO A 40 14.75 -5.23 -2.28
N THR A 41 14.76 -4.54 -3.42
CA THR A 41 13.96 -4.96 -4.59
C THR A 41 14.68 -5.89 -5.57
N ARG A 42 16.02 -6.02 -5.46
CA ARG A 42 16.84 -6.80 -6.41
C ARG A 42 16.37 -8.24 -6.58
N HIS A 43 15.95 -8.90 -5.50
CA HIS A 43 15.50 -10.29 -5.53
C HIS A 43 14.10 -10.46 -6.14
N LEU A 44 13.35 -9.37 -6.36
CA LEU A 44 12.02 -9.39 -6.95
C LEU A 44 12.05 -9.24 -8.47
N LEU A 45 13.19 -8.92 -9.06
CA LEU A 45 13.30 -8.54 -10.47
C LEU A 45 12.70 -9.59 -11.41
N GLN A 46 13.04 -10.86 -11.22
CA GLN A 46 12.52 -11.95 -12.04
C GLN A 46 11.00 -12.10 -11.91
N ALA A 47 10.49 -12.12 -10.67
CA ALA A 47 9.05 -12.21 -10.44
C ALA A 47 8.29 -11.00 -11.00
N ALA A 48 8.88 -9.80 -10.94
CA ALA A 48 8.29 -8.59 -11.46
C ALA A 48 8.20 -8.59 -12.99
N ILE A 49 9.23 -9.04 -13.71
CA ILE A 49 9.20 -9.11 -15.18
C ILE A 49 8.22 -10.19 -15.67
N ASP A 50 8.17 -11.34 -15.00
CA ASP A 50 7.24 -12.41 -15.32
C ASP A 50 5.77 -11.95 -15.16
N LEU A 51 5.51 -11.14 -14.13
CA LEU A 51 4.21 -10.50 -13.92
C LEU A 51 3.93 -9.45 -15.00
N ALA A 52 4.87 -8.53 -15.22
CA ALA A 52 4.73 -7.43 -16.18
C ALA A 52 4.34 -7.91 -17.58
N ILE A 53 5.00 -8.97 -18.07
CA ILE A 53 4.69 -9.59 -19.36
C ILE A 53 3.30 -10.24 -19.34
N ARG A 54 2.94 -10.92 -18.25
CA ARG A 54 1.67 -11.65 -18.15
C ARG A 54 0.45 -10.73 -18.15
N ILE A 55 0.54 -9.60 -17.47
CA ILE A 55 -0.59 -8.68 -17.28
C ILE A 55 -0.48 -7.39 -18.11
N ASP A 56 0.52 -7.30 -18.99
CA ASP A 56 0.83 -6.14 -19.82
C ASP A 56 0.87 -4.83 -19.02
N HIS A 57 1.71 -4.82 -17.98
CA HIS A 57 1.82 -3.70 -17.05
C HIS A 57 3.27 -3.34 -16.77
N PRO A 58 3.62 -2.07 -16.49
CA PRO A 58 4.99 -1.67 -16.26
C PRO A 58 5.68 -2.47 -15.15
N ALA A 59 6.95 -2.80 -15.38
CA ALA A 59 7.72 -3.64 -14.46
C ALA A 59 7.91 -3.01 -13.07
N TYR A 60 8.02 -1.67 -12.98
CA TYR A 60 8.17 -0.99 -11.69
C TYR A 60 6.93 -1.16 -10.80
N ASP A 61 5.72 -1.08 -11.37
CA ASP A 61 4.48 -1.38 -10.66
C ASP A 61 4.41 -2.86 -10.25
N CYS A 62 4.89 -3.75 -11.12
CA CYS A 62 4.94 -5.18 -10.85
C CYS A 62 5.95 -5.56 -9.74
N VAL A 63 6.95 -4.73 -9.42
CA VAL A 63 7.82 -4.94 -8.25
C VAL A 63 7.00 -4.89 -6.95
N TYR A 64 6.06 -3.96 -6.84
CA TYR A 64 5.16 -3.89 -5.68
C TYR A 64 4.23 -5.11 -5.60
N LEU A 65 3.72 -5.58 -6.75
CA LEU A 65 2.91 -6.80 -6.82
C LEU A 65 3.70 -8.05 -6.40
N ALA A 66 4.94 -8.19 -6.88
CA ALA A 66 5.83 -9.28 -6.53
C ALA A 66 6.13 -9.31 -5.01
N LEU A 67 6.37 -8.14 -4.41
CA LEU A 67 6.56 -8.02 -2.96
C LEU A 67 5.30 -8.44 -2.18
N ALA A 68 4.12 -7.94 -2.59
CA ALA A 68 2.85 -8.27 -1.94
C ALA A 68 2.52 -9.78 -2.04
N LEU A 69 2.77 -10.40 -3.19
CA LEU A 69 2.56 -11.84 -3.39
C LEU A 69 3.51 -12.70 -2.55
N ARG A 70 4.75 -12.23 -2.30
CA ARG A 70 5.67 -12.87 -1.36
C ARG A 70 5.13 -12.83 0.08
N GLY A 71 4.60 -11.69 0.51
CA GLY A 71 3.99 -11.52 1.85
C GLY A 71 2.71 -12.32 2.06
N ARG A 72 1.89 -12.48 1.00
CA ARG A 72 0.63 -13.25 1.03
C ARG A 72 0.80 -14.76 1.24
N ARG A 73 2.00 -15.32 1.07
CA ARG A 73 2.29 -16.70 1.51
C ARG A 73 2.41 -16.81 3.04
N ALA A 74 2.64 -15.69 3.75
CA ALA A 74 2.77 -15.64 5.21
C ALA A 74 1.56 -15.01 5.92
N THR A 75 0.71 -14.26 5.21
CA THR A 75 -0.49 -13.63 5.80
C THR A 75 -1.75 -14.11 5.11
N ARG A 76 -2.51 -14.92 5.86
CA ARG A 76 -3.87 -15.37 5.57
C ARG A 76 -4.72 -14.20 5.05
N HIS A 77 -5.35 -14.43 3.90
CA HIS A 77 -6.29 -13.54 3.22
C HIS A 77 -7.13 -12.67 4.18
N VAL A 78 -6.92 -11.34 4.15
CA VAL A 78 -8.01 -10.41 4.44
C VAL A 78 -8.84 -10.34 3.17
N ARG A 79 -9.97 -11.05 3.16
CA ARG A 79 -11.01 -10.86 2.14
C ARG A 79 -11.74 -9.56 2.47
N CYS A 80 -11.51 -8.51 1.68
CA CYS A 80 -12.50 -7.43 1.56
C CYS A 80 -13.63 -7.95 0.68
N THR A 81 -14.72 -8.40 1.29
CA THR A 81 -16.00 -8.44 0.60
C THR A 81 -16.57 -7.03 0.68
N THR A 82 -16.52 -6.29 -0.42
CA THR A 82 -17.47 -5.18 -0.60
C THR A 82 -18.84 -5.83 -0.79
N ASP A 83 -19.63 -5.86 0.27
CA ASP A 83 -20.96 -5.26 0.24
C ASP A 83 -21.50 -5.11 1.66
N ALA A 84 -22.09 -3.95 1.88
CA ALA A 84 -22.76 -3.53 3.10
C ALA A 84 -23.96 -4.45 3.44
N GLN A 85 -24.46 -4.31 4.67
CA GLN A 85 -25.60 -5.00 5.34
C GLN A 85 -25.12 -6.15 6.24
N ALA A 86 -25.27 -6.14 7.57
CA ALA A 86 -26.04 -5.28 8.46
C ALA A 86 -25.43 -5.31 9.88
N VAL A 87 -25.39 -4.15 10.54
CA VAL A 87 -25.41 -4.02 11.99
C VAL A 87 -26.83 -3.60 12.38
N SER A 88 -27.27 -4.11 13.54
CA SER A 88 -28.52 -3.84 14.28
C SER A 88 -29.60 -4.90 14.03
N SER A 89 -30.14 -5.60 15.03
CA SER A 89 -30.68 -5.02 16.27
C SER A 89 -30.91 -6.07 17.39
N ASP A 90 -30.67 -5.60 18.62
CA ASP A 90 -31.44 -5.75 19.85
C ASP A 90 -31.59 -7.08 20.62
N MET A 91 -31.08 -6.99 21.86
CA MET A 91 -31.56 -7.69 23.05
C MET A 91 -33.05 -7.40 23.31
N ALA A 92 -33.87 -8.45 23.42
CA ALA A 92 -34.97 -8.54 24.38
C ALA A 92 -35.51 -9.98 24.41
N GLY A 93 -35.50 -10.63 25.58
CA GLY A 93 -36.09 -11.97 25.72
C GLY A 93 -35.73 -12.66 27.03
N ALA A 94 -36.17 -12.07 28.15
CA ALA A 94 -36.13 -12.68 29.46
C ALA A 94 -36.95 -13.98 29.55
N ALA A 95 -36.67 -14.73 30.63
CA ALA A 95 -37.48 -15.77 31.26
C ALA A 95 -37.27 -17.24 30.83
N ALA A 96 -36.67 -17.99 31.76
CA ALA A 96 -36.91 -19.43 31.95
C ALA A 96 -38.43 -19.71 32.12
N PRO A 97 -38.95 -20.94 31.93
CA PRO A 97 -38.85 -21.91 33.04
C PRO A 97 -38.91 -23.42 32.68
N ARG A 98 -38.51 -24.20 33.72
CA ARG A 98 -38.76 -25.62 34.04
C ARG A 98 -37.89 -26.69 33.39
#